data_AF-A0A3P7TUA4-F1
#
_entry.id   AF-A0A3P7TUA4-F1
#
_cell.length_a   1.000
_cell.length_b   1.000
_cell.length_c   1.000
_cell.angle_alpha   90.00
_cell.angle_beta   90.00
_cell.angle_gamma   90.00
#
_symmetry.space_group_name_H-M   'P 1'
#
loop_
_entity.id
_entity.type
_entity.pdbx_description
1 polymer ?
#
loop_
_entity_poly.entity_id
_entity_poly.type
_entity_poly.pdbx_seq_one_letter_code
_entity_poly.pdbx_strand_id
1 'polypeptide(L)'
;MQGIATGNRLALYLRSFFQSLLFTLGSFVQNWAWSVVIIGLSVYFICALGLQYVHIETDLIKLWVSQGGRLDEELHFLQRVQQNYKYNVVREKRSADLEKSGIQESFVSIKPTNNRKDEESLDANLDNAFDSRFQVVIQTPATKGTNALTKESLLKHVQIIEEIANFQVEMYGENWTLADICFKPPSPKLSHGPLAGVMSKLLDRLIPCIWITPIDCFWEGSKPLGPSPPLTLGFVHFLKIFSCLKITTIHHL
;
A
#
# COMPACT_ATOMS: atom_id res chain seq x y z
N MET A 1 52.01 15.63 58.84
CA MET A 1 53.17 15.18 58.05
C MET A 1 53.02 15.71 56.63
N GLN A 2 53.53 16.92 56.34
CA GLN A 2 53.57 17.46 54.98
C GLN A 2 54.60 16.65 54.18
N GLY A 3 54.11 15.73 53.35
CA GLY A 3 54.92 14.99 52.38
C GLY A 3 55.00 15.76 51.07
N ILE A 4 56.23 15.93 50.59
CA ILE A 4 56.61 16.56 49.33
C ILE A 4 56.07 15.70 48.17
N ALA A 5 54.83 15.93 47.75
CA ALA A 5 54.23 15.26 46.59
C ALA A 5 54.42 16.12 45.34
N THR A 6 55.45 15.82 44.56
CA THR A 6 55.62 16.36 43.20
C THR A 6 54.78 15.54 42.23
N GLY A 7 53.59 16.05 41.86
CA GLY A 7 52.65 15.42 40.94
C GLY A 7 51.57 16.41 40.45
N ASN A 8 50.69 15.98 39.55
CA ASN A 8 49.62 16.82 39.01
C ASN A 8 48.61 17.19 40.11
N ARG A 9 48.79 18.39 40.68
CA ARG A 9 48.00 18.89 41.83
C ARG A 9 46.51 18.94 41.56
N LEU A 10 46.10 19.16 40.30
CA LEU A 10 44.70 19.16 39.90
C LEU A 10 44.06 17.79 40.05
N ALA A 11 44.76 16.71 39.67
CA ALA A 11 44.26 15.34 39.81
C ALA A 11 44.06 14.95 41.28
N LEU A 12 44.97 15.37 42.16
CA LEU A 12 44.86 15.12 43.60
C LEU A 12 43.73 15.93 44.24
N TYR A 13 43.56 17.19 43.82
CA TYR A 13 42.47 18.04 44.30
C TYR A 13 41.10 17.54 43.85
N LEU A 14 40.96 17.10 42.59
CA LEU A 14 39.73 16.47 42.10
C LEU A 14 39.38 15.24 42.94
N ARG A 15 40.35 14.36 43.22
CA ARG A 15 40.12 13.17 44.03
C ARG A 15 39.65 13.50 45.45
N SER A 16 40.29 14.45 46.14
CA SER A 16 39.89 14.82 47.50
C SER A 16 38.53 15.52 47.54
N PHE A 17 38.24 16.33 46.51
CA PHE A 17 36.95 16.97 46.34
C PHE A 17 35.83 15.94 46.16
N PHE A 18 36.01 14.96 45.26
CA PHE A 18 35.06 13.86 45.08
C PHE A 18 34.89 13.02 46.35
N GLN A 19 35.99 12.73 47.05
CA GLN A 19 35.93 11.99 48.31
C GLN A 19 35.14 12.75 49.38
N SER A 20 35.33 14.07 49.50
CA SER A 20 34.59 14.92 50.44
C SER A 20 33.10 15.00 50.08
N LEU A 21 32.79 15.20 48.80
CA LEU A 21 31.41 15.28 48.30
C LEU A 21 30.66 13.95 48.54
N LEU A 22 31.27 12.83 48.16
CA LEU A 22 30.68 11.49 48.36
C LEU A 22 30.53 11.15 49.84
N PHE A 23 31.47 11.56 50.70
CA PHE A 23 31.37 11.34 52.15
C PHE A 23 30.24 12.17 52.79
N THR A 24 30.06 13.40 52.34
CA THR A 24 28.98 14.29 52.80
C THR A 24 27.62 13.76 52.34
N LEU A 25 27.51 13.33 51.08
CA LEU A 25 26.31 12.69 50.54
C LEU A 25 26.02 11.36 51.24
N GLY A 26 27.03 10.54 51.49
CA GLY A 26 26.89 9.28 52.23
C GLY A 26 26.39 9.50 53.66
N SER A 27 26.95 10.49 54.36
CA SER A 27 26.49 10.87 55.70
C SER A 27 25.05 11.40 55.69
N PHE A 28 24.65 12.16 54.67
CA PHE A 28 23.28 12.64 54.48
C PHE A 28 22.28 11.49 54.25
N VAL A 29 22.63 10.55 53.36
CA VAL A 29 21.83 9.34 53.08
C VAL A 29 21.71 8.49 54.34
N GLN A 30 22.78 8.34 55.12
CA GLN A 30 22.76 7.55 56.35
C GLN A 30 21.87 8.18 57.43
N ASN A 31 21.83 9.51 57.52
CA ASN A 31 20.99 10.23 58.49
C ASN A 31 19.49 10.21 58.10
N TRP A 32 19.16 10.12 56.81
CA TRP A 32 17.78 10.14 56.30
C TRP A 32 17.43 8.90 55.44
N ALA A 33 17.98 7.74 55.79
CA ALA A 33 18.00 6.56 54.93
C ALA A 33 16.61 6.14 54.42
N TRP A 34 15.61 6.09 55.30
CA TRP A 34 14.26 5.67 54.93
C TRP A 34 13.57 6.65 53.99
N SER A 35 13.71 7.96 54.23
CA SER A 35 13.13 9.00 53.39
C SER A 35 13.75 9.01 51.99
N VAL A 36 15.07 8.84 51.90
CA VAL A 36 15.77 8.76 50.60
C VAL A 36 15.31 7.54 49.80
N VAL A 37 15.16 6.38 50.45
CA VAL A 37 14.69 5.15 49.79
C VAL A 37 13.25 5.31 49.30
N ILE A 38 12.34 5.88 50.10
CA ILE A 38 10.96 6.12 49.68
C ILE A 38 10.88 7.05 48.48
N ILE A 39 11.64 8.16 48.50
CA ILE A 39 11.64 9.12 47.40
C ILE A 39 12.18 8.46 46.12
N GLY A 40 13.30 7.73 46.21
CA GLY A 40 13.87 7.02 45.07
C GLY A 40 12.92 5.97 44.48
N LEU A 41 12.28 5.19 45.35
CA LEU A 41 11.27 4.20 44.95
C LEU A 41 10.06 4.89 44.32
N SER A 42 9.55 5.97 44.92
CA SER A 42 8.44 6.75 44.35
C SER A 42 8.76 7.28 42.95
N VAL A 43 9.94 7.87 42.73
CA VAL A 43 10.38 8.33 41.41
C VAL A 43 10.51 7.17 40.42
N TYR A 44 11.05 6.02 40.86
CA TYR A 44 11.12 4.82 40.03
C TYR A 44 9.73 4.31 39.62
N PHE A 45 8.78 4.26 40.55
CA PHE A 45 7.39 3.87 40.25
C PHE A 45 6.71 4.86 39.31
N ILE A 46 6.92 6.17 39.46
CA ILE A 46 6.38 7.18 38.53
C ILE A 46 6.95 6.98 37.13
N CYS A 47 8.26 6.74 36.98
CA CYS A 47 8.89 6.42 35.71
C CYS A 47 8.33 5.10 35.11
N ALA A 48 8.10 4.09 35.94
CA ALA A 48 7.52 2.80 35.55
C ALA A 48 6.10 2.96 34.98
N LEU A 49 5.27 3.83 35.57
CA LEU A 49 3.93 4.14 35.05
C LEU A 49 3.99 4.88 33.69
N GLY A 50 5.03 5.69 33.47
CA GLY A 50 5.25 6.38 32.20
C GLY A 50 5.48 5.43 31.01
N LEU A 51 6.01 4.22 31.24
CA LEU A 51 6.25 3.23 30.20
C LEU A 51 4.97 2.69 29.54
N GLN A 52 3.81 2.78 30.21
CA GLN A 52 2.53 2.39 29.60
C GLN A 52 2.16 3.28 28.41
N TYR A 53 2.65 4.53 28.39
CA TYR A 53 2.34 5.51 27.35
C TYR A 53 3.33 5.46 26.17
N VAL A 54 4.16 4.41 26.08
CA VAL A 54 5.10 4.27 24.98
C VAL A 54 4.35 3.98 23.68
N HIS A 55 4.44 4.90 22.73
CA HIS A 55 3.95 4.69 21.38
C HIS A 55 5.00 3.94 20.58
N ILE A 56 4.67 2.72 20.13
CA ILE A 56 5.57 1.94 19.30
C ILE A 56 5.31 2.31 17.84
N GLU A 57 6.28 2.96 17.21
CA GLU A 57 6.23 3.21 15.78
C GLU A 57 6.49 1.89 15.04
N THR A 58 5.46 1.38 14.36
CA THR A 58 5.54 0.13 13.58
C THR A 58 5.86 0.36 12.11
N ASP A 59 6.01 1.62 11.69
CA ASP A 59 6.28 1.97 10.30
C ASP A 59 7.76 1.76 9.97
N LEU A 60 8.03 0.71 9.19
CA LEU A 60 9.37 0.36 8.72
C LEU A 60 10.06 1.57 8.07
N ILE A 61 9.37 2.29 7.19
CA ILE A 61 9.97 3.40 6.44
C ILE A 61 10.53 4.48 7.37
N LYS A 62 9.82 4.79 8.46
CA LYS A 62 10.24 5.80 9.43
C LYS A 62 11.43 5.35 10.27
N LEU A 63 11.54 4.04 10.53
CA LEU A 63 12.65 3.47 11.31
C LEU A 63 13.95 3.38 10.50
N TRP A 64 13.87 3.10 9.20
CA TRP A 64 15.04 2.87 8.35
C TRP A 64 15.51 4.11 7.58
N VAL A 65 14.68 5.14 7.45
CA VAL A 65 15.07 6.43 6.85
C VAL A 65 15.59 7.38 7.92
N SER A 66 16.75 8.00 7.66
CA SER A 66 17.32 9.02 8.55
C SER A 66 16.50 10.31 8.49
N GLN A 67 16.08 10.83 9.65
CA GLN A 67 15.40 12.13 9.76
C GLN A 67 16.33 13.27 9.29
N GLY A 68 15.79 14.19 8.48
CA GLY A 68 16.53 15.38 8.01
C GLY A 68 17.56 15.13 6.90
N GLY A 69 17.54 13.93 6.29
CA GLY A 69 18.32 13.65 5.09
C GLY A 69 17.60 14.08 3.81
N ARG A 70 18.33 14.11 2.68
CA ARG A 70 17.73 14.40 1.36
C ARG A 70 16.52 13.50 1.05
N LEU A 71 16.62 12.20 1.33
CA LEU A 71 15.55 11.25 1.03
C LEU A 71 14.25 11.54 1.81
N ASP A 72 14.35 12.07 3.03
CA ASP A 72 13.21 12.45 3.87
C ASP A 72 12.45 13.64 3.26
N GLU A 73 13.19 14.63 2.74
CA GLU A 73 12.63 15.77 2.02
C GLU A 73 11.90 15.36 0.74
N GLU A 74 12.52 14.48 -0.05
CA GLU A 74 11.90 13.94 -1.28
C GLU A 74 10.63 13.14 -0.95
N LEU A 75 10.65 12.31 0.11
CA LEU A 75 9.49 11.54 0.55
C LEU A 75 8.33 12.45 0.98
N HIS A 76 8.61 13.49 1.77
CA HIS A 76 7.61 14.46 2.19
C HIS A 76 7.07 15.28 0.99
N PHE A 77 7.92 15.60 0.02
CA PHE A 77 7.51 16.26 -1.21
C PHE A 77 6.53 15.39 -2.01
N LEU A 78 6.88 14.12 -2.24
CA LEU A 78 6.02 13.18 -2.98
C LEU A 78 4.66 13.00 -2.30
N GLN A 79 4.63 12.83 -0.98
CA GLN A 79 3.39 12.73 -0.22
C GLN A 79 2.51 13.98 -0.41
N ARG A 80 3.10 15.18 -0.37
CA ARG A 80 2.36 16.45 -0.56
C ARG A 80 1.81 16.57 -1.98
N VAL A 81 2.60 16.22 -3.00
CA VAL A 81 2.18 16.26 -4.40
C VAL A 81 1.03 15.30 -4.64
N GLN A 82 1.13 14.06 -4.15
CA GLN A 82 0.07 13.05 -4.28
C GLN A 82 -1.23 13.49 -3.59
N GLN A 83 -1.14 14.07 -2.39
CA GLN A 83 -2.31 14.62 -1.68
C GLN A 83 -2.97 15.77 -2.46
N ASN A 84 -2.18 16.70 -2.99
CA ASN A 84 -2.67 17.82 -3.79
C ASN A 84 -3.34 17.34 -5.08
N TYR A 85 -2.76 16.34 -5.74
CA TYR A 85 -3.34 15.71 -6.92
C TYR A 85 -4.73 15.11 -6.60
N LYS A 86 -4.83 14.30 -5.54
CA LYS A 86 -6.10 13.72 -5.08
C LYS A 86 -7.15 14.79 -4.77
N TYR A 87 -6.76 15.89 -4.13
CA TYR A 87 -7.66 17.02 -3.86
C TYR A 87 -8.19 17.68 -5.14
N ASN A 88 -7.31 17.92 -6.12
CA ASN A 88 -7.68 18.55 -7.40
C ASN A 88 -8.65 17.67 -8.20
N VAL A 89 -8.43 16.35 -8.26
CA VAL A 89 -9.33 15.40 -8.92
C VAL A 89 -10.73 15.40 -8.27
N VAL A 90 -10.79 15.39 -6.92
CA VAL A 90 -12.08 15.45 -6.20
C VAL A 90 -12.82 16.76 -6.47
N ARG A 91 -12.08 17.89 -6.53
CA ARG A 91 -12.65 19.19 -6.87
C ARG A 91 -13.22 19.19 -8.29
N GLU A 92 -12.48 18.68 -9.26
CA GLU A 92 -12.90 18.61 -10.67
C GLU A 92 -14.14 17.72 -10.86
N LYS A 93 -14.18 16.57 -10.15
CA LYS A 93 -15.36 15.69 -10.14
C LYS A 93 -16.60 16.39 -9.57
N ARG A 94 -16.47 17.15 -8.46
CA ARG A 94 -17.59 17.92 -7.90
C ARG A 94 -18.11 18.99 -8.87
N SER A 95 -17.24 19.66 -9.61
CA SER A 95 -17.67 20.61 -10.65
C SER A 95 -18.41 19.92 -11.78
N ALA A 96 -17.94 18.75 -12.24
CA ALA A 96 -18.60 17.99 -13.29
C ALA A 96 -19.96 17.43 -12.85
N ASP A 97 -20.08 16.96 -11.61
CA ASP A 97 -21.34 16.46 -11.05
C ASP A 97 -22.35 17.59 -10.83
N LEU A 98 -21.89 18.78 -10.43
CA LEU A 98 -22.74 19.97 -10.30
C LEU A 98 -23.24 20.43 -11.68
N GLU A 99 -22.36 20.47 -12.69
CA GLU A 99 -22.71 20.80 -14.08
C GLU A 99 -23.70 19.80 -14.69
N LYS A 100 -23.62 18.53 -14.30
CA LYS A 100 -24.54 17.47 -14.76
C LYS A 100 -25.91 17.50 -14.07
N SER A 101 -26.03 18.19 -12.94
CA SER A 101 -27.28 18.39 -12.19
C SER A 101 -28.01 19.70 -12.53
N GLY A 102 -27.31 20.63 -13.19
CA GLY A 102 -27.83 21.94 -13.58
C GLY A 102 -28.37 21.97 -15.01
N ILE A 103 -29.68 22.15 -15.12
CA ILE A 103 -30.37 22.52 -16.36
C ILE A 103 -29.82 23.86 -16.86
N GLN A 104 -29.59 23.93 -18.18
CA GLN A 104 -29.26 25.10 -19.01
C GLN A 104 -29.48 26.48 -18.36
N GLU A 105 -28.37 27.17 -18.03
CA GLU A 105 -28.31 28.63 -18.18
C GLU A 105 -26.92 29.07 -18.63
N SER A 106 -26.94 29.94 -19.63
CA SER A 106 -25.81 30.66 -20.18
C SER A 106 -25.16 31.55 -19.13
N PHE A 107 -23.92 31.26 -18.75
CA PHE A 107 -23.04 32.30 -18.24
C PHE A 107 -21.59 32.04 -18.69
N VAL A 108 -21.10 32.97 -19.51
CA VAL A 108 -19.71 33.07 -19.96
C VAL A 108 -18.83 33.27 -18.73
N SER A 109 -17.95 32.31 -18.45
CA SER A 109 -16.82 32.52 -17.53
C SER A 109 -15.52 32.43 -18.30
N ILE A 110 -14.94 33.60 -18.55
CA ILE A 110 -13.60 33.79 -19.11
C ILE A 110 -12.59 33.11 -18.16
N LYS A 111 -11.86 32.10 -18.63
CA LYS A 111 -10.65 31.57 -17.98
C LYS A 111 -9.47 31.79 -18.93
N PRO A 112 -8.31 32.29 -18.45
CA PRO A 112 -7.24 32.76 -19.32
C PRO A 112 -6.56 31.62 -20.07
N THR A 113 -6.30 31.90 -21.34
CA THR A 113 -5.37 31.21 -22.23
C THR A 113 -4.04 30.93 -21.53
N ASN A 114 -3.73 29.65 -21.34
CA ASN A 114 -2.38 29.19 -21.59
C ASN A 114 -2.46 27.86 -22.32
N ASN A 115 -2.16 27.94 -23.61
CA ASN A 115 -2.20 26.85 -24.56
C ASN A 115 -0.86 26.10 -24.44
N ARG A 116 -0.87 24.92 -23.84
CA ARG A 116 0.04 23.84 -24.21
C ARG A 116 -0.77 22.55 -24.16
N LYS A 117 -1.23 22.14 -25.34
CA LYS A 117 -1.63 20.76 -25.58
C LYS A 117 -0.40 19.88 -25.33
N ASP A 118 -0.59 18.76 -24.64
CA ASP A 118 -0.29 17.41 -25.11
C ASP A 118 -0.35 16.45 -23.90
N GLU A 119 -1.12 15.37 -24.05
CA GLU A 119 -1.14 14.14 -23.23
C GLU A 119 -1.20 14.25 -21.69
N GLU A 120 -2.41 14.29 -21.11
CA GLU A 120 -2.56 13.92 -19.69
C GLU A 120 -3.98 13.38 -19.41
N SER A 121 -4.17 12.07 -19.56
CA SER A 121 -5.30 11.37 -18.89
C SER A 121 -5.08 9.87 -18.67
N LEU A 122 -3.88 9.33 -18.95
CA LEU A 122 -3.54 7.94 -18.65
C LEU A 122 -2.68 7.76 -17.37
N ASP A 123 -1.90 8.77 -16.98
CA ASP A 123 -0.84 8.57 -15.97
C ASP A 123 -1.32 8.80 -14.53
N ALA A 124 -2.38 9.59 -14.39
CA ALA A 124 -3.17 9.84 -13.18
C ALA A 124 -3.52 8.61 -12.31
N ASN A 125 -3.83 7.49 -12.96
CA ASN A 125 -4.17 6.25 -12.26
C ASN A 125 -2.98 5.30 -12.18
N LEU A 126 -1.99 5.41 -13.07
CA LEU A 126 -0.81 4.57 -13.08
C LEU A 126 0.10 4.87 -11.88
N ASP A 127 0.19 6.12 -11.44
CA ASP A 127 1.00 6.50 -10.28
C ASP A 127 0.37 6.06 -8.95
N ASN A 128 -0.97 6.02 -8.89
CA ASN A 128 -1.69 5.39 -7.76
C ASN A 128 -1.60 3.85 -7.79
N ALA A 129 -1.23 3.26 -8.94
CA ALA A 129 -0.99 1.82 -9.04
C ALA A 129 0.34 1.43 -8.38
N PHE A 130 1.33 2.33 -8.31
CA PHE A 130 2.63 2.02 -7.71
C PHE A 130 2.69 2.25 -6.19
N ASP A 131 1.76 3.03 -5.64
CA ASP A 131 1.50 3.12 -4.18
C ASP A 131 0.72 1.90 -3.65
N SER A 132 0.40 0.95 -4.54
CA SER A 132 -0.23 -0.31 -4.15
C SER A 132 0.81 -1.20 -3.48
N ARG A 133 0.53 -1.64 -2.26
CA ARG A 133 1.27 -2.73 -1.61
C ARG A 133 1.16 -3.98 -2.49
N PHE A 134 2.17 -4.23 -3.32
CA PHE A 134 2.20 -5.40 -4.18
C PHE A 134 2.17 -6.67 -3.33
N GLN A 135 1.20 -7.55 -3.58
CA GLN A 135 1.19 -8.88 -3.02
C GLN A 135 1.87 -9.83 -4.00
N VAL A 136 2.95 -10.47 -3.56
CA VAL A 136 3.77 -11.33 -4.42
C VAL A 136 3.73 -12.76 -3.90
N VAL A 137 3.46 -13.70 -4.81
CA VAL A 137 3.54 -15.15 -4.54
C VAL A 137 4.65 -15.72 -5.41
N ILE A 138 5.64 -16.36 -4.77
CA ILE A 138 6.78 -16.97 -5.46
C ILE A 138 6.70 -18.48 -5.30
N GLN A 139 6.67 -19.20 -6.43
CA GLN A 139 6.73 -20.65 -6.44
C GLN A 139 8.17 -21.13 -6.61
N THR A 140 8.67 -21.86 -5.62
CA THR A 140 9.98 -22.51 -5.68
C THR A 140 9.82 -24.01 -5.87
N PRO A 141 10.74 -24.68 -6.60
CA PRO A 141 10.72 -26.13 -6.71
C PRO A 141 10.91 -26.80 -5.34
N ALA A 142 10.28 -27.95 -5.13
CA ALA A 142 10.33 -28.69 -3.86
C ALA A 142 11.76 -29.13 -3.48
N THR A 143 12.61 -29.37 -4.48
CA THR A 143 14.01 -29.79 -4.30
C THR A 143 14.96 -28.78 -4.90
N LYS A 144 16.02 -28.44 -4.16
CA LYS A 144 17.06 -27.50 -4.62
C LYS A 144 17.75 -28.07 -5.86
N GLY A 145 17.85 -27.25 -6.91
CA GLY A 145 18.55 -27.61 -8.16
C GLY A 145 17.68 -28.28 -9.23
N THR A 146 16.38 -28.44 -9.01
CA THR A 146 15.46 -28.88 -10.08
C THR A 146 14.85 -27.71 -10.84
N ASN A 147 14.43 -27.96 -12.08
CA ASN A 147 13.85 -26.93 -12.94
C ASN A 147 12.42 -26.59 -12.50
N ALA A 148 12.13 -25.30 -12.29
CA ALA A 148 10.80 -24.80 -11.94
C ALA A 148 9.87 -24.69 -13.15
N LEU A 149 10.40 -24.66 -14.38
CA LEU A 149 9.67 -24.51 -15.63
C LEU A 149 9.18 -25.86 -16.19
N THR A 150 8.58 -26.69 -15.33
CA THR A 150 7.90 -27.90 -15.78
C THR A 150 6.41 -27.62 -15.96
N LYS A 151 5.76 -28.33 -16.88
CA LYS A 151 4.31 -28.23 -17.10
C LYS A 151 3.53 -28.42 -15.80
N GLU A 152 3.91 -29.41 -15.00
CA GLU A 152 3.27 -29.72 -13.72
C GLU A 152 3.42 -28.58 -12.70
N SER A 153 4.59 -27.94 -12.66
CA SER A 153 4.84 -26.79 -11.80
C SER A 153 3.99 -25.60 -12.20
N LEU A 154 3.88 -25.31 -13.51
CA LEU A 154 3.03 -24.23 -14.01
C LEU A 154 1.53 -24.51 -13.79
N LEU A 155 1.07 -25.76 -13.93
CA LEU A 155 -0.31 -26.12 -13.63
C LEU A 155 -0.64 -25.96 -12.14
N LYS A 156 0.31 -26.26 -11.24
CA LYS A 156 0.16 -25.93 -9.81
C LYS A 156 0.05 -24.43 -9.57
N HIS A 157 0.79 -23.61 -10.33
CA HIS A 157 0.67 -22.15 -10.26
C HIS A 157 -0.74 -21.68 -10.64
N VAL A 158 -1.33 -22.25 -11.70
CA VAL A 158 -2.71 -21.95 -12.11
C VAL A 158 -3.71 -22.30 -11.02
N GLN A 159 -3.59 -23.48 -10.41
CA GLN A 159 -4.46 -23.90 -9.30
C GLN A 159 -4.38 -22.93 -8.13
N ILE A 160 -3.18 -22.47 -7.77
CA ILE A 160 -3.00 -21.49 -6.71
C ILE A 160 -3.69 -20.15 -7.07
N ILE A 161 -3.54 -19.68 -8.30
CA ILE A 161 -4.21 -18.45 -8.77
C ILE A 161 -5.73 -18.60 -8.70
N GLU A 162 -6.28 -19.74 -9.08
CA GLU A 162 -7.72 -20.03 -9.04
C GLU A 162 -8.27 -19.97 -7.61
N GLU A 163 -7.57 -20.57 -6.65
CA GLU A 163 -7.95 -20.50 -5.23
C GLU A 163 -7.87 -19.06 -4.69
N ILE A 164 -6.85 -18.29 -5.09
CA ILE A 164 -6.71 -16.88 -4.71
C ILE A 164 -7.84 -16.03 -5.30
N ALA A 165 -8.20 -16.25 -6.57
CA ALA A 165 -9.26 -15.51 -7.25
C ALA A 165 -10.64 -15.73 -6.61
N ASN A 166 -10.88 -16.93 -6.07
CA ASN A 166 -12.14 -17.30 -5.41
C ASN A 166 -12.17 -17.01 -3.90
N PHE A 167 -11.08 -16.45 -3.34
CA PHE A 167 -11.01 -16.17 -1.91
C PHE A 167 -11.96 -15.03 -1.50
N GLN A 168 -12.69 -15.23 -0.41
CA GLN A 168 -13.66 -14.27 0.12
C GLN A 168 -13.44 -14.06 1.62
N VAL A 169 -13.54 -12.82 2.07
CA VAL A 169 -13.39 -12.46 3.49
C VAL A 169 -14.61 -11.66 3.94
N GLU A 170 -15.24 -12.10 5.03
CA GLU A 170 -16.32 -11.34 5.66
C GLU A 170 -15.73 -10.27 6.57
N MET A 171 -15.97 -9.00 6.23
CA MET A 171 -15.55 -7.85 7.03
C MET A 171 -16.72 -6.86 7.09
N TYR A 172 -17.05 -6.41 8.30
CA TYR A 172 -18.14 -5.45 8.53
C TYR A 172 -19.53 -5.92 8.04
N GLY A 173 -19.77 -7.24 8.00
CA GLY A 173 -21.04 -7.83 7.54
C GLY A 173 -21.21 -7.86 6.02
N GLU A 174 -20.14 -7.58 5.26
CA GLU A 174 -20.09 -7.74 3.80
C GLU A 174 -18.99 -8.75 3.43
N ASN A 175 -19.23 -9.53 2.37
CA ASN A 175 -18.24 -10.43 1.80
C ASN A 175 -17.42 -9.71 0.74
N TRP A 176 -16.13 -9.57 1.01
CA TRP A 176 -15.17 -8.91 0.13
C TRP A 176 -14.42 -9.96 -0.69
N THR A 177 -14.32 -9.71 -2.00
CA THR A 177 -13.51 -10.52 -2.91
C THR A 177 -12.25 -9.78 -3.33
N LEU A 178 -11.28 -10.49 -3.91
CA LEU A 178 -10.08 -9.85 -4.44
C LEU A 178 -10.40 -8.85 -5.57
N ALA A 179 -11.47 -9.09 -6.32
CA ALA A 179 -11.94 -8.19 -7.38
C ALA A 179 -12.47 -6.84 -6.87
N ASP A 180 -12.80 -6.73 -5.58
CA ASP A 180 -13.29 -5.50 -4.97
C ASP A 180 -12.16 -4.61 -4.44
N ILE A 181 -11.00 -5.21 -4.14
CA ILE A 181 -9.85 -4.54 -3.52
C ILE A 181 -8.73 -4.27 -4.54
N CYS A 182 -8.66 -5.07 -5.60
CA CYS A 182 -7.60 -4.97 -6.60
C CYS A 182 -7.60 -3.62 -7.33
N PHE A 183 -6.42 -3.25 -7.83
CA PHE A 183 -6.30 -2.12 -8.73
C PHE A 183 -6.90 -2.48 -10.11
N LYS A 184 -7.83 -1.65 -10.58
CA LYS A 184 -8.43 -1.73 -11.92
C LYS A 184 -8.05 -0.49 -12.72
N PRO A 185 -7.60 -0.65 -13.98
CA PRO A 185 -7.38 0.50 -14.84
C PRO A 185 -8.71 1.25 -15.05
N PRO A 186 -8.66 2.58 -15.28
CA PRO A 186 -9.86 3.38 -15.45
C PRO A 186 -10.67 2.90 -16.66
N SER A 187 -11.98 2.80 -16.49
CA SER A 187 -12.91 2.47 -17.56
C SER A 187 -12.87 3.53 -18.67
N PRO A 188 -12.77 3.15 -19.95
CA PRO A 188 -12.78 4.14 -21.02
C PRO A 188 -14.17 4.79 -21.12
N LYS A 189 -14.18 6.11 -21.28
CA LYS A 189 -15.42 6.89 -21.40
C LYS A 189 -15.93 6.81 -22.83
N LEU A 190 -16.93 5.99 -23.10
CA LEU A 190 -17.59 5.96 -24.41
C LEU A 190 -18.51 7.19 -24.54
N SER A 191 -18.34 7.94 -25.63
CA SER A 191 -19.16 9.12 -25.93
C SER A 191 -20.63 8.77 -26.20
N HIS A 192 -21.50 9.74 -25.91
CA HIS A 192 -22.95 9.65 -25.90
C HIS A 192 -23.56 8.89 -27.10
N GLY A 193 -24.22 7.78 -26.81
CA GLY A 193 -25.06 7.03 -27.73
C GLY A 193 -26.12 6.25 -26.95
N PRO A 194 -27.21 5.80 -27.59
CA PRO A 194 -28.35 5.16 -26.90
C PRO A 194 -27.95 3.87 -26.15
N LEU A 195 -26.84 3.25 -26.53
CA LEU A 195 -26.29 2.03 -25.91
C LEU A 195 -25.07 2.27 -25.02
N ALA A 196 -24.56 3.50 -24.93
CA ALA A 196 -23.32 3.81 -24.22
C ALA A 196 -23.41 3.52 -22.71
N GLY A 197 -24.59 3.72 -22.11
CA GLY A 197 -24.83 3.42 -20.69
C GLY A 197 -24.84 1.92 -20.37
N VAL A 198 -25.20 1.06 -21.32
CA VAL A 198 -25.16 -0.40 -21.15
C VAL A 198 -23.75 -0.92 -21.39
N MET A 199 -23.07 -0.40 -22.42
CA MET A 199 -21.71 -0.82 -22.76
C MET A 199 -20.69 -0.43 -21.68
N SER A 200 -20.81 0.76 -21.08
CA SER A 200 -19.95 1.18 -19.96
C SER A 200 -20.07 0.25 -18.75
N LYS A 201 -21.30 -0.09 -18.33
CA LYS A 201 -21.54 -1.03 -17.23
C LYS A 201 -21.01 -2.43 -17.49
N LEU A 202 -21.04 -2.89 -18.74
CA LEU A 202 -20.43 -4.17 -19.13
C LEU A 202 -18.91 -4.09 -19.12
N LEU A 203 -18.35 -2.98 -19.57
CA LEU A 203 -16.91 -2.78 -19.63
C LEU A 203 -16.30 -2.68 -18.23
N ASP A 204 -16.97 -2.03 -17.28
CA ASP A 204 -16.58 -1.99 -15.87
C ASP A 204 -16.49 -3.39 -15.23
N ARG A 205 -17.28 -4.35 -15.74
CA ARG A 205 -17.26 -5.74 -15.29
C ARG A 205 -16.24 -6.60 -16.04
N LEU A 206 -15.82 -6.18 -17.23
CA LEU A 206 -14.86 -6.89 -18.07
C LEU A 206 -13.42 -6.49 -17.79
N ILE A 207 -13.18 -5.29 -17.28
CA ILE A 207 -11.85 -4.79 -16.96
C ILE A 207 -11.25 -5.66 -15.83
N PRO A 208 -10.17 -6.41 -16.11
CA PRO A 208 -9.57 -7.28 -15.11
C PRO A 208 -8.80 -6.46 -14.07
N CYS A 209 -8.65 -7.05 -12.89
CA CYS A 209 -7.60 -6.66 -11.97
C CYS A 209 -6.23 -6.76 -12.66
N ILE A 210 -5.26 -5.92 -12.25
CA ILE A 210 -3.89 -6.11 -12.72
C ILE A 210 -3.29 -7.34 -12.01
N TRP A 211 -3.01 -8.37 -12.78
CA TRP A 211 -2.20 -9.53 -12.40
C TRP A 211 -0.97 -9.56 -13.28
N ILE A 212 0.19 -9.85 -12.70
CA ILE A 212 1.45 -10.02 -13.43
C ILE A 212 1.93 -11.42 -13.11
N THR A 213 1.68 -12.36 -14.01
CA THR A 213 2.02 -13.77 -13.79
C THR A 213 2.73 -14.38 -14.99
N PRO A 214 3.64 -15.36 -14.78
CA PRO A 214 4.28 -16.06 -15.90
C PRO A 214 3.29 -16.90 -16.72
N ILE A 215 2.08 -17.15 -16.21
CA ILE A 215 1.06 -17.91 -16.92
C ILE A 215 0.21 -17.04 -17.85
N ASP A 216 0.34 -15.70 -17.80
CA ASP A 216 -0.37 -14.78 -18.69
C ASP A 216 -0.01 -15.01 -20.18
N CYS A 217 1.16 -15.60 -20.46
CA CYS A 217 1.56 -16.04 -21.81
C CYS A 217 0.82 -17.30 -22.30
N PHE A 218 0.11 -18.01 -21.43
CA PHE A 218 -0.55 -19.27 -21.74
C PHE A 218 -2.07 -19.14 -21.57
N TRP A 219 -2.81 -19.85 -22.43
CA TRP A 219 -4.27 -19.87 -22.40
C TRP A 219 -4.86 -20.38 -21.07
N GLU A 220 -4.14 -21.28 -20.38
CA GLU A 220 -4.58 -21.81 -19.08
C GLU A 220 -4.57 -20.75 -17.97
N GLY A 221 -3.73 -19.72 -18.10
CA GLY A 221 -3.60 -18.64 -17.13
C GLY A 221 -4.73 -17.60 -17.18
N SER A 222 -5.42 -17.46 -18.32
CA SER A 222 -6.50 -16.48 -18.48
C SER A 222 -7.86 -16.94 -17.94
N LYS A 223 -8.01 -18.24 -17.65
CA LYS A 223 -9.26 -18.83 -17.11
C LYS A 223 -9.63 -18.31 -15.70
N PRO A 224 -8.72 -18.31 -14.71
CA PRO A 224 -9.07 -17.86 -13.35
C PRO A 224 -9.26 -16.34 -13.24
N LEU A 225 -8.82 -15.55 -14.23
CA LEU A 225 -8.92 -14.09 -14.25
C LEU A 225 -10.20 -13.58 -14.90
N GLY A 226 -11.07 -14.48 -15.35
CA GLY A 226 -12.34 -14.13 -15.97
C GLY A 226 -13.30 -13.43 -15.00
N PRO A 227 -14.30 -12.69 -15.52
CA PRO A 227 -15.29 -12.03 -14.68
C PRO A 227 -16.11 -13.05 -13.88
N SER A 228 -16.09 -12.91 -12.56
CA SER A 228 -16.94 -13.64 -11.62
C SER A 228 -17.97 -12.67 -10.99
N PRO A 229 -19.29 -12.89 -11.12
CA PRO A 229 -19.98 -13.98 -11.82
C PRO A 229 -19.92 -13.86 -13.37
N PRO A 230 -20.15 -14.97 -14.10
CA PRO A 230 -20.11 -14.99 -15.56
C PRO A 230 -21.17 -14.05 -16.14
N LEU A 231 -20.80 -13.32 -17.18
CA LEU A 231 -21.71 -12.41 -17.88
C LEU A 231 -22.77 -13.21 -18.65
N THR A 232 -24.00 -13.18 -18.17
CA THR A 232 -25.15 -13.64 -18.94
C THR A 232 -25.53 -12.56 -19.96
N LEU A 233 -24.89 -12.59 -21.13
CA LEU A 233 -25.34 -11.79 -22.28
C LEU A 233 -26.70 -12.31 -22.71
N GLY A 234 -27.77 -11.73 -22.15
CA GLY A 234 -29.13 -11.97 -22.59
C GLY A 234 -29.25 -11.66 -24.08
N PHE A 235 -29.53 -12.70 -24.86
CA PHE A 235 -29.87 -12.62 -26.28
C PHE A 235 -28.80 -12.03 -27.22
N VAL A 236 -27.80 -12.86 -27.54
CA VAL A 236 -27.50 -13.11 -28.95
C VAL A 236 -27.59 -14.61 -29.23
N HIS A 237 -28.83 -15.12 -29.20
CA HIS A 237 -29.20 -16.37 -29.86
C HIS A 237 -29.17 -16.22 -31.41
N PHE A 238 -28.32 -15.33 -31.94
CA PHE A 238 -28.23 -15.01 -33.37
C PHE A 238 -26.92 -15.47 -34.03
N LEU A 239 -26.03 -16.14 -33.29
CA LEU A 239 -24.91 -16.85 -33.91
C LEU A 239 -24.70 -18.25 -33.32
N LYS A 240 -25.79 -19.04 -33.31
CA LYS A 240 -25.72 -20.45 -33.76
C LYS A 240 -25.45 -20.54 -35.28
N ILE A 241 -24.64 -19.63 -35.84
CA ILE A 241 -24.22 -19.63 -37.26
C ILE A 241 -22.80 -20.19 -37.41
N PHE A 242 -22.04 -20.31 -36.31
CA PHE A 242 -20.92 -21.25 -36.21
C PHE A 242 -21.29 -22.26 -35.11
N SER A 243 -22.32 -23.08 -35.30
CA SER A 243 -22.04 -24.44 -35.78
C SER A 243 -20.72 -24.49 -36.56
N CYS A 244 -19.61 -24.47 -35.81
CA CYS A 244 -18.44 -25.27 -36.12
C CYS A 244 -19.00 -26.70 -36.23
N LEU A 245 -19.63 -27.02 -37.36
CA LEU A 245 -18.95 -27.60 -38.50
C LEU A 245 -18.03 -28.69 -37.95
N LYS A 246 -18.66 -29.65 -37.26
CA LYS A 246 -18.60 -31.09 -37.54
C LYS A 246 -17.51 -31.49 -38.55
N ILE A 247 -16.25 -31.19 -38.25
CA ILE A 247 -15.07 -31.82 -38.84
C ILE A 247 -14.82 -33.05 -37.97
N THR A 248 -15.63 -34.08 -38.21
CA THR A 248 -15.44 -35.44 -37.69
C THR A 248 -16.35 -36.36 -38.49
N THR A 249 -16.20 -36.37 -39.82
CA THR A 249 -16.47 -37.54 -40.67
C THR A 249 -16.03 -37.24 -42.10
N ILE A 250 -15.36 -38.23 -42.74
CA ILE A 250 -14.82 -38.29 -44.10
C ILE A 250 -13.31 -38.00 -44.19
N HIS A 251 -12.49 -39.01 -43.86
CA HIS A 251 -11.64 -39.67 -44.86
C HIS A 251 -11.19 -41.03 -44.30
N HIS A 252 -11.97 -42.05 -44.62
CA HIS A 252 -11.48 -43.42 -44.77
C HIS A 252 -11.51 -43.68 -46.28
N LEU A 253 -10.41 -43.31 -46.92
CA LEU A 253 -9.89 -43.69 -48.24
C LEU A 253 -8.56 -42.97 -48.40
#